data_AF-A0A3D6CDU5-F1
#
_entry.id   AF-A0A3D6CDU5-F1
#
_cell.length_a   1.000
_cell.length_b   1.000
_cell.length_c   1.000
_cell.angle_alpha   90.00
_cell.angle_beta   90.00
_cell.angle_gamma   90.00
#
_symmetry.space_group_name_H-M   'P 1'
#
loop_
_entity.id
_entity.type
_entity.pdbx_description
1 polymer ?
#
loop_
_entity_poly.entity_id
_entity_poly.type
_entity_poly.pdbx_seq_one_letter_code
_entity_poly.pdbx_strand_id
1 'polypeptide(L)'
;MHKYLFILLLCCGCSSVAKKMYGIKDPGIENRESIIRYAQSINLDTTHICTVDTSTYLKTLIRIQSSLPEAELFNRDGINITYKKQDQDCNAGLFSFIPNLRKDSAYNRKDAYSLTQHLEGIRGLNGEALHNITDSSADYYLFIYWVRWIGKLNKDHVREWMDLAKSNPHVRIQVIPVNMDFQSWWPETFQQKVTKSMSKKK
;
A
#
# COMPACT_ATOMS: atom_id res chain seq x y z
N MET A 1 -15.38 44.06 -32.17
CA MET A 1 -15.35 43.93 -30.70
C MET A 1 -15.84 42.54 -30.27
N HIS A 2 -15.07 41.48 -30.54
CA HIS A 2 -15.38 40.12 -30.08
C HIS A 2 -14.07 39.48 -29.59
N LYS A 3 -13.64 39.88 -28.41
CA LYS A 3 -12.61 39.21 -27.62
C LYS A 3 -13.09 39.31 -26.17
N TYR A 4 -12.82 38.31 -25.35
CA TYR A 4 -13.27 38.19 -23.95
C TYR A 4 -14.65 37.56 -23.72
N LEU A 5 -14.85 36.35 -24.25
CA LEU A 5 -15.81 35.41 -23.66
C LEU A 5 -15.20 34.01 -23.61
N PHE A 6 -14.09 33.84 -22.88
CA PHE A 6 -13.55 32.52 -22.57
C PHE A 6 -12.57 32.55 -21.38
N ILE A 7 -12.93 33.23 -20.30
CA ILE A 7 -12.20 33.15 -19.02
C ILE A 7 -13.23 33.07 -17.89
N LEU A 8 -13.88 31.92 -17.76
CA LEU A 8 -14.79 31.67 -16.62
C LEU A 8 -15.04 30.18 -16.38
N LEU A 9 -13.99 29.34 -16.45
CA LEU A 9 -14.14 27.87 -16.31
C LEU A 9 -12.94 27.14 -15.68
N LEU A 10 -12.10 27.81 -14.86
CA LEU A 10 -10.85 27.19 -14.37
C LEU A 10 -10.67 27.08 -12.85
N CYS A 11 -11.67 27.37 -12.01
CA CYS A 11 -11.46 27.35 -10.55
C CYS A 11 -12.44 26.53 -9.70
N CYS A 12 -13.26 25.64 -10.28
CA CYS A 12 -14.09 24.73 -9.49
C CYS A 12 -13.98 23.28 -9.99
N GLY A 13 -13.13 22.48 -9.33
CA GLY A 13 -13.33 21.02 -9.27
C GLY A 13 -12.38 20.09 -10.04
N CYS A 14 -11.09 20.41 -10.21
CA CYS A 14 -10.12 19.43 -10.76
C CYS A 14 -10.06 18.11 -9.96
N SER A 15 -10.44 18.13 -8.69
CA SER A 15 -10.39 16.94 -7.82
C SER A 15 -11.43 15.87 -8.19
N SER A 16 -12.65 16.24 -8.58
CA SER A 16 -13.71 15.26 -8.89
C SER A 16 -13.49 14.59 -10.25
N VAL A 17 -13.04 15.37 -11.25
CA VAL A 17 -12.69 14.83 -12.58
C VAL A 17 -11.47 13.93 -12.47
N ALA A 18 -10.41 14.35 -11.77
CA ALA A 18 -9.23 13.53 -11.54
C ALA A 18 -9.58 12.24 -10.78
N LYS A 19 -10.37 12.31 -9.69
CA LYS A 19 -10.85 11.10 -8.98
C LYS A 19 -11.58 10.13 -9.90
N LYS A 20 -12.48 10.63 -10.76
CA LYS A 20 -13.21 9.78 -11.72
C LYS A 20 -12.30 9.17 -12.78
N MET A 21 -11.37 9.95 -13.34
CA MET A 21 -10.39 9.47 -14.33
C MET A 21 -9.45 8.41 -13.75
N TYR A 22 -9.01 8.61 -12.52
CA TYR A 22 -8.19 7.63 -11.79
C TYR A 22 -9.02 6.48 -11.21
N GLY A 23 -10.35 6.49 -11.35
CA GLY A 23 -11.21 5.46 -10.80
C GLY A 23 -11.18 5.37 -9.27
N ILE A 24 -10.89 6.48 -8.60
CA ILE A 24 -10.92 6.58 -7.13
C ILE A 24 -12.38 6.49 -6.68
N LYS A 25 -12.64 5.61 -5.73
CA LYS A 25 -13.96 5.34 -5.16
C LYS A 25 -13.98 5.73 -3.68
N ASP A 26 -15.16 5.73 -3.10
CA ASP A 26 -15.28 5.81 -1.64
C ASP A 26 -14.77 4.50 -1.01
N PRO A 27 -14.08 4.57 0.15
CA PRO A 27 -13.70 3.39 0.89
C PRO A 27 -14.95 2.60 1.32
N GLY A 28 -14.81 1.28 1.34
CA GLY A 28 -15.85 0.35 1.78
C GLY A 28 -15.30 -0.66 2.78
N ILE A 29 -16.21 -1.42 3.38
CA ILE A 29 -15.86 -2.65 4.09
C ILE A 29 -15.73 -3.76 3.04
N GLU A 30 -14.58 -4.40 3.00
CA GLU A 30 -14.18 -5.42 2.04
C GLU A 30 -13.98 -6.78 2.73
N ASN A 31 -14.01 -7.84 1.96
CA ASN A 31 -13.73 -9.21 2.40
C ASN A 31 -12.71 -9.87 1.47
N ARG A 32 -12.32 -11.10 1.79
CA ARG A 32 -11.36 -11.88 0.99
C ARG A 32 -11.76 -11.93 -0.48
N GLU A 33 -13.00 -12.28 -0.78
CA GLU A 33 -13.47 -12.47 -2.14
C GLU A 33 -13.41 -11.17 -2.94
N SER A 34 -13.80 -10.04 -2.34
CA SER A 34 -13.80 -8.75 -3.02
C SER A 34 -12.37 -8.22 -3.27
N ILE A 35 -11.46 -8.43 -2.31
CA ILE A 35 -10.04 -8.07 -2.42
C ILE A 35 -9.35 -8.90 -3.49
N ILE A 36 -9.50 -10.23 -3.45
CA ILE A 36 -8.87 -11.14 -4.41
C ILE A 36 -9.41 -10.89 -5.82
N ARG A 37 -10.72 -10.76 -5.99
CA ARG A 37 -11.33 -10.46 -7.29
C ARG A 37 -10.80 -9.15 -7.87
N TYR A 38 -10.66 -8.12 -7.04
CA TYR A 38 -10.08 -6.86 -7.50
C TYR A 38 -8.62 -7.02 -7.89
N ALA A 39 -7.78 -7.62 -7.04
CA ALA A 39 -6.37 -7.87 -7.31
C ALA A 39 -6.16 -8.62 -8.63
N GLN A 40 -6.94 -9.67 -8.88
CA GLN A 40 -6.95 -10.41 -10.14
C GLN A 40 -7.36 -9.53 -11.33
N SER A 41 -8.38 -8.68 -11.19
CA SER A 41 -8.83 -7.78 -12.27
C SER A 41 -7.79 -6.76 -12.72
N ILE A 42 -6.76 -6.54 -11.90
CA ILE A 42 -5.65 -5.65 -12.19
C ILE A 42 -4.31 -6.40 -12.31
N ASN A 43 -4.34 -7.73 -12.42
CA ASN A 43 -3.18 -8.61 -12.56
C ASN A 43 -2.14 -8.48 -11.43
N LEU A 44 -2.58 -8.27 -10.18
CA LEU A 44 -1.70 -8.42 -9.02
C LEU A 44 -1.56 -9.90 -8.65
N ASP A 45 -0.35 -10.29 -8.24
CA ASP A 45 -0.12 -11.61 -7.65
C ASP A 45 -0.89 -11.73 -6.32
N THR A 46 -1.74 -12.74 -6.24
CA THR A 46 -2.63 -12.97 -5.09
C THR A 46 -2.10 -13.97 -4.08
N THR A 47 -0.92 -14.55 -4.29
CA THR A 47 -0.41 -15.68 -3.50
C THR A 47 -0.19 -15.33 -2.03
N HIS A 48 0.24 -14.10 -1.75
CA HIS A 48 0.62 -13.65 -0.42
C HIS A 48 -0.08 -12.35 0.02
N ILE A 49 -1.27 -12.07 -0.51
CA ILE A 49 -2.04 -10.90 -0.06
C ILE A 49 -2.48 -11.12 1.38
N CYS A 50 -2.08 -10.20 2.24
CA CYS A 50 -2.47 -10.17 3.64
C CYS A 50 -3.15 -8.83 3.98
N THR A 51 -3.52 -8.66 5.24
CA THR A 51 -4.09 -7.42 5.79
C THR A 51 -3.58 -7.25 7.23
N VAL A 52 -4.16 -6.31 7.97
CA VAL A 52 -3.81 -6.00 9.35
C VAL A 52 -5.03 -6.08 10.25
N ASP A 53 -4.80 -6.33 11.54
CA ASP A 53 -5.84 -6.16 12.55
C ASP A 53 -6.11 -4.67 12.87
N THR A 54 -7.20 -4.42 13.61
CA THR A 54 -7.62 -3.06 13.97
C THR A 54 -6.59 -2.30 14.81
N SER A 55 -5.82 -3.00 15.65
CA SER A 55 -4.80 -2.40 16.50
C SER A 55 -3.57 -1.93 15.70
N THR A 56 -3.28 -2.64 14.62
CA THR A 56 -2.16 -2.40 13.72
C THR A 56 -2.51 -1.42 12.61
N TYR A 57 -3.78 -1.36 12.22
CA TYR A 57 -4.28 -0.50 11.15
C TYR A 57 -3.89 0.98 11.33
N LEU A 58 -4.21 1.57 12.49
CA LEU A 58 -3.92 2.99 12.75
C LEU A 58 -2.41 3.25 12.87
N LYS A 59 -1.67 2.34 13.52
CA LYS A 59 -0.21 2.44 13.64
C LYS A 59 0.44 2.42 12.26
N THR A 60 -0.05 1.56 11.37
CA THR A 60 0.41 1.46 9.98
C THR A 60 0.12 2.75 9.23
N LEU A 61 -1.10 3.28 9.29
CA LEU A 61 -1.45 4.54 8.62
C LEU A 61 -0.60 5.73 9.10
N ILE A 62 -0.34 5.84 10.41
CA ILE A 62 0.52 6.91 10.94
C ILE A 62 1.95 6.77 10.39
N ARG A 63 2.49 5.55 10.42
CA ARG A 63 3.84 5.24 9.99
C ARG A 63 4.07 5.48 8.49
N ILE A 64 3.10 5.13 7.65
CA ILE A 64 3.14 5.43 6.20
C ILE A 64 2.62 6.84 5.90
N GLN A 65 2.36 7.65 6.92
CA GLN A 65 1.87 9.03 6.80
C GLN A 65 0.59 9.18 5.97
N SER A 66 -0.26 8.15 6.01
CA SER A 66 -1.47 8.03 5.18
C SER A 66 -1.20 8.11 3.67
N SER A 67 0.05 7.87 3.24
CA SER A 67 0.43 7.70 1.85
C SER A 67 -0.04 6.32 1.38
N LEU A 68 -0.91 6.29 0.37
CA LEU A 68 -1.38 5.06 -0.27
C LEU A 68 -1.40 5.27 -1.79
N PRO A 69 -0.81 4.36 -2.59
CA PRO A 69 -0.05 3.19 -2.13
C PRO A 69 1.29 3.62 -1.51
N GLU A 70 1.88 2.76 -0.69
CA GLU A 70 3.19 3.00 -0.08
C GLU A 70 3.90 1.66 0.12
N ALA A 71 5.21 1.65 0.31
CA ALA A 71 5.94 0.44 0.63
C ALA A 71 6.97 0.65 1.72
N GLU A 72 7.23 -0.43 2.46
CA GLU A 72 8.33 -0.52 3.41
C GLU A 72 9.17 -1.75 3.10
N LEU A 73 10.45 -1.64 3.40
CA LEU A 73 11.44 -2.61 2.99
C LEU A 73 12.29 -3.02 4.18
N PHE A 74 12.49 -4.32 4.34
CA PHE A 74 13.36 -4.90 5.34
C PHE A 74 14.44 -5.71 4.64
N ASN A 75 15.66 -5.65 5.15
CA ASN A 75 16.69 -6.59 4.74
C ASN A 75 16.48 -7.96 5.39
N ARG A 76 17.31 -8.95 5.03
CA ARG A 76 17.29 -10.30 5.61
C ARG A 76 17.40 -10.31 7.14
N ASP A 77 18.15 -9.38 7.72
CA ASP A 77 18.33 -9.26 9.18
C ASP A 77 17.11 -8.64 9.89
N GLY A 78 16.06 -8.29 9.15
CA GLY A 78 14.85 -7.68 9.68
C GLY A 78 15.00 -6.19 10.01
N ILE A 79 16.01 -5.52 9.47
CA ILE A 79 16.25 -4.09 9.63
C ILE A 79 15.46 -3.32 8.58
N ASN A 80 14.69 -2.31 9.00
CA ASN A 80 13.95 -1.43 8.10
C ASN A 80 14.92 -0.48 7.36
N ILE A 81 14.92 -0.56 6.03
CA ILE A 81 15.73 0.31 5.17
C ILE A 81 14.84 1.33 4.46
N THR A 82 15.33 2.57 4.34
CA THR A 82 14.58 3.65 3.71
C THR A 82 15.11 3.96 2.33
N TYR A 83 14.18 4.07 1.38
CA TYR A 83 14.44 4.58 0.03
C TYR A 83 14.29 6.11 -0.05
N LYS A 84 13.61 6.72 0.94
CA LYS A 84 13.40 8.16 1.04
C LYS A 84 14.56 8.82 1.78
N LYS A 85 14.94 10.03 1.37
CA LYS A 85 15.92 10.87 2.09
C LYS A 85 15.25 11.59 3.25
N GLN A 86 14.03 12.07 3.01
CA GLN A 86 13.17 12.71 3.99
C GLN A 86 11.80 12.04 3.97
N ASP A 87 11.13 12.02 5.12
CA ASP A 87 9.90 11.26 5.32
C ASP A 87 8.74 11.71 4.40
N GLN A 88 8.71 12.99 4.06
CA GLN A 88 7.76 13.62 3.13
C GLN A 88 8.07 13.35 1.64
N ASP A 89 9.18 12.69 1.32
CA ASP A 89 9.53 12.42 -0.08
C ASP A 89 8.48 11.50 -0.73
N CYS A 90 8.28 11.70 -2.04
CA CYS A 90 7.31 10.93 -2.81
C CYS A 90 7.71 9.44 -2.90
N ASN A 91 6.70 8.57 -2.90
CA ASN A 91 6.87 7.12 -3.10
C ASN A 91 7.39 6.73 -4.50
N ALA A 92 7.40 7.66 -5.46
CA ALA A 92 7.96 7.45 -6.79
C ALA A 92 9.46 7.05 -6.77
N GLY A 93 10.18 7.35 -5.68
CA GLY A 93 11.55 6.86 -5.49
C GLY A 93 11.68 5.33 -5.60
N LEU A 94 10.64 4.58 -5.25
CA LEU A 94 10.61 3.10 -5.32
C LEU A 94 10.88 2.56 -6.73
N PHE A 95 10.43 3.25 -7.79
CA PHE A 95 10.69 2.83 -9.17
C PHE A 95 12.17 2.75 -9.49
N SER A 96 12.97 3.66 -8.93
CA SER A 96 14.43 3.62 -9.07
C SER A 96 15.10 2.76 -8.01
N PHE A 97 14.53 2.68 -6.80
CA PHE A 97 15.18 2.01 -5.69
C PHE A 97 15.14 0.49 -5.82
N ILE A 98 13.97 -0.08 -6.13
CA ILE A 98 13.77 -1.53 -6.20
C ILE A 98 14.74 -2.20 -7.19
N PRO A 99 14.91 -1.73 -8.45
CA PRO A 99 15.83 -2.37 -9.41
C PRO A 99 17.31 -2.21 -9.01
N ASN A 100 17.63 -1.20 -8.22
CA ASN A 100 18.99 -0.90 -7.79
C ASN A 100 19.39 -1.55 -6.46
N LEU A 101 18.51 -2.36 -5.86
CA LEU A 101 18.86 -3.17 -4.69
C LEU A 101 19.97 -4.18 -4.99
N ARG A 102 20.89 -4.31 -4.04
CA ARG A 102 22.10 -5.18 -4.03
C ARG A 102 22.36 -5.65 -2.60
N LYS A 103 22.84 -6.89 -2.44
CA LYS A 103 23.11 -7.52 -1.12
C LYS A 103 24.14 -6.74 -0.29
N ASP A 104 25.18 -6.24 -0.94
CA ASP A 104 26.36 -5.68 -0.25
C ASP A 104 26.34 -4.15 -0.16
N SER A 105 25.23 -3.51 -0.55
CA SER A 105 25.10 -2.06 -0.46
C SER A 105 24.69 -1.61 0.94
N ALA A 106 25.29 -0.51 1.39
CA ALA A 106 24.86 0.18 2.59
C ALA A 106 23.64 1.07 2.28
N TYR A 107 22.53 0.83 2.98
CA TYR A 107 21.32 1.65 2.88
C TYR A 107 21.08 2.40 4.18
N ASN A 108 20.42 3.56 4.07
CA ASN A 108 19.90 4.27 5.22
C ASN A 108 18.85 3.41 5.93
N ARG A 109 18.83 3.49 7.25
CA ARG A 109 17.94 2.71 8.12
C ARG A 109 16.95 3.64 8.81
N LYS A 110 15.77 3.11 9.14
CA LYS A 110 14.88 3.74 10.12
C LYS A 110 14.95 2.91 11.40
N ASP A 111 15.47 3.49 12.46
CA ASP A 111 15.52 2.85 13.79
C ASP A 111 14.15 2.92 14.50
N ALA A 112 13.09 2.61 13.76
CA ALA A 112 11.72 2.75 14.25
C ALA A 112 11.15 1.42 14.77
N TYR A 113 11.40 0.30 14.08
CA TYR A 113 10.91 -1.05 14.44
C TYR A 113 11.54 -2.13 13.55
N SER A 114 11.52 -3.38 14.02
CA SER A 114 12.03 -4.56 13.31
C SER A 114 10.98 -5.28 12.47
N LEU A 115 11.41 -6.15 11.56
CA LEU A 115 10.54 -7.04 10.81
C LEU A 115 9.66 -7.90 11.74
N THR A 116 10.20 -8.44 12.83
CA THR A 116 9.41 -9.22 13.79
C THR A 116 8.26 -8.42 14.37
N GLN A 117 8.54 -7.18 14.84
CA GLN A 117 7.50 -6.27 15.33
C GLN A 117 6.50 -5.90 14.23
N HIS A 118 6.97 -5.81 12.98
CA HIS A 118 6.10 -5.55 11.84
C HIS A 118 5.07 -6.67 11.61
N LEU A 119 5.50 -7.92 11.76
CA LEU A 119 4.68 -9.10 11.47
C LEU A 119 3.60 -9.39 12.52
N GLU A 120 3.76 -8.94 13.76
CA GLU A 120 2.82 -9.20 14.88
C GLU A 120 1.36 -8.82 14.56
N GLY A 121 1.18 -7.76 13.75
CA GLY A 121 -0.12 -7.22 13.38
C GLY A 121 -0.69 -7.71 12.06
N ILE A 122 0.09 -8.48 11.30
CA ILE A 122 -0.27 -8.97 9.98
C ILE A 122 -1.21 -10.18 10.11
N ARG A 123 -2.27 -10.19 9.31
CA ARG A 123 -3.32 -11.22 9.30
C ARG A 123 -3.60 -11.68 7.88
N GLY A 124 -4.12 -12.89 7.74
CA GLY A 124 -4.73 -13.31 6.49
C GLY A 124 -6.02 -12.54 6.23
N LEU A 125 -6.54 -12.66 5.01
CA LEU A 125 -7.74 -11.93 4.59
C LEU A 125 -9.01 -12.35 5.35
N ASN A 126 -8.99 -13.46 6.10
CA ASN A 126 -10.08 -13.88 6.98
C ASN A 126 -9.81 -13.57 8.46
N GLY A 127 -8.74 -12.82 8.77
CA GLY A 127 -8.38 -12.43 10.13
C GLY A 127 -7.54 -13.44 10.90
N GLU A 128 -7.16 -14.55 10.27
CA GLU A 128 -6.28 -15.55 10.85
C GLU A 128 -4.86 -14.99 11.06
N ALA A 129 -4.19 -15.45 12.11
CA ALA A 129 -2.76 -15.20 12.27
C ALA A 129 -2.00 -15.92 11.15
N LEU A 130 -1.03 -15.24 10.56
CA LEU A 130 -0.14 -15.84 9.56
C LEU A 130 1.14 -16.31 10.24
N HIS A 131 1.50 -17.57 9.98
CA HIS A 131 2.80 -18.12 10.37
C HIS A 131 3.66 -18.23 9.12
N ASN A 132 4.97 -17.99 9.26
CA ASN A 132 5.95 -18.15 8.18
C ASN A 132 5.63 -17.34 6.91
N ILE A 133 5.13 -16.11 7.07
CA ILE A 133 4.86 -15.22 5.94
C ILE A 133 6.16 -14.81 5.22
N THR A 134 7.31 -14.89 5.89
CA THR A 134 8.62 -14.59 5.32
C THR A 134 9.39 -15.86 4.98
N ASP A 135 10.05 -15.85 3.83
CA ASP A 135 10.95 -16.88 3.32
C ASP A 135 12.40 -16.51 3.64
N SER A 136 13.09 -17.36 4.42
CA SER A 136 14.46 -17.13 4.86
C SER A 136 15.48 -17.05 3.72
N SER A 137 15.13 -17.53 2.52
CA SER A 137 15.97 -17.40 1.33
C SER A 137 15.89 -16.02 0.66
N ALA A 138 14.93 -15.17 1.04
CA ALA A 138 14.85 -13.80 0.55
C ALA A 138 16.04 -12.96 1.06
N ASP A 139 16.55 -12.05 0.23
CA ASP A 139 17.53 -11.04 0.63
C ASP A 139 16.82 -9.81 1.22
N TYR A 140 15.60 -9.53 0.75
CA TYR A 140 14.76 -8.42 1.21
C TYR A 140 13.28 -8.81 1.25
N TYR A 141 12.52 -8.13 2.12
CA TYR A 141 11.07 -8.24 2.25
C TYR A 141 10.43 -6.89 1.95
N LEU A 142 9.66 -6.81 0.87
CA LEU A 142 8.97 -5.60 0.41
C LEU A 142 7.48 -5.70 0.77
N PHE A 143 7.04 -4.93 1.75
CA PHE A 143 5.64 -4.80 2.12
C PHE A 143 5.02 -3.65 1.33
N ILE A 144 4.03 -3.93 0.49
CA ILE A 144 3.36 -2.90 -0.30
C ILE A 144 1.96 -2.69 0.26
N TYR A 145 1.71 -1.53 0.85
CA TYR A 145 0.42 -1.13 1.39
C TYR A 145 -0.44 -0.54 0.28
N TRP A 146 -1.63 -1.11 0.11
CA TRP A 146 -2.54 -0.70 -0.94
C TRP A 146 -4.00 -0.83 -0.50
N VAL A 147 -4.88 -0.15 -1.21
CA VAL A 147 -6.33 -0.18 -0.99
C VAL A 147 -7.03 -0.28 -2.33
N ARG A 148 -8.19 -0.90 -2.37
CA ARG A 148 -8.94 -1.09 -3.61
C ARG A 148 -9.44 0.22 -4.20
N TRP A 149 -9.80 1.17 -3.34
CA TRP A 149 -10.50 2.39 -3.73
C TRP A 149 -9.61 3.50 -4.34
N ILE A 150 -8.29 3.32 -4.43
CA ILE A 150 -7.39 4.29 -5.13
C ILE A 150 -7.28 4.06 -6.65
N GLY A 151 -7.99 3.06 -7.18
CA GLY A 151 -8.19 2.91 -8.63
C GLY A 151 -6.91 2.65 -9.41
N LYS A 152 -6.63 3.47 -10.42
CA LYS A 152 -5.53 3.28 -11.39
C LYS A 152 -4.15 3.31 -10.73
N LEU A 153 -4.01 3.98 -9.58
CA LEU A 153 -2.74 3.98 -8.82
C LEU A 153 -2.27 2.57 -8.44
N ASN A 154 -3.19 1.62 -8.23
CA ASN A 154 -2.81 0.23 -8.00
C ASN A 154 -2.13 -0.40 -9.23
N LYS A 155 -2.57 -0.07 -10.44
CA LYS A 155 -1.93 -0.55 -11.67
C LYS A 155 -0.61 0.17 -11.91
N ASP A 156 -0.60 1.48 -11.76
CA ASP A 156 0.52 2.32 -12.15
C ASP A 156 1.67 2.25 -11.13
N HIS A 157 1.41 1.85 -9.87
CA HIS A 157 2.44 1.79 -8.81
C HIS A 157 2.55 0.39 -8.21
N VAL A 158 1.50 -0.11 -7.55
CA VAL A 158 1.56 -1.38 -6.80
C VAL A 158 2.02 -2.51 -7.71
N ARG A 159 1.34 -2.72 -8.84
CA ARG A 159 1.71 -3.76 -9.81
C ARG A 159 3.14 -3.59 -10.33
N GLU A 160 3.49 -2.38 -10.75
CA GLU A 160 4.83 -2.10 -11.28
C GLU A 160 5.93 -2.36 -10.25
N TRP A 161 5.74 -1.97 -8.99
CA TRP A 161 6.70 -2.27 -7.91
C TRP A 161 6.84 -3.76 -7.65
N MET A 162 5.75 -4.52 -7.73
CA MET A 162 5.79 -5.98 -7.63
C MET A 162 6.59 -6.58 -8.80
N ASP A 163 6.35 -6.11 -10.01
CA ASP A 163 7.05 -6.59 -11.22
C ASP A 163 8.54 -6.24 -11.19
N LEU A 164 8.90 -5.03 -10.75
CA LEU A 164 10.29 -4.61 -10.55
C LEU A 164 10.99 -5.45 -9.47
N ALA A 165 10.29 -5.77 -8.38
CA ALA A 165 10.84 -6.60 -7.31
C ALA A 165 11.07 -8.03 -7.78
N LYS A 166 10.11 -8.59 -8.53
CA LYS A 166 10.17 -9.95 -9.09
C LYS A 166 11.26 -10.09 -10.16
N SER A 167 11.49 -9.04 -10.94
CA SER A 167 12.48 -9.02 -12.03
C SER A 167 13.87 -8.53 -11.61
N ASN A 168 14.09 -8.24 -10.32
CA ASN A 168 15.39 -7.76 -9.85
C ASN A 168 16.48 -8.84 -10.11
N PRO A 169 17.55 -8.51 -10.88
CA PRO A 169 18.53 -9.51 -11.29
C PRO A 169 19.67 -9.71 -10.26
N HIS A 170 19.65 -8.99 -9.14
CA HIS A 170 20.76 -8.95 -8.18
C HIS A 170 20.40 -9.55 -6.83
N VAL A 171 19.13 -9.47 -6.45
CA VAL A 171 18.64 -9.86 -5.11
C VAL A 171 17.29 -10.55 -5.22
N ARG A 172 17.02 -11.49 -4.32
CA ARG A 172 15.69 -12.08 -4.16
C ARG A 172 14.87 -11.21 -3.23
N ILE A 173 13.83 -10.59 -3.78
CA ILE A 173 12.89 -9.77 -3.00
C ILE A 173 11.60 -10.56 -2.84
N GLN A 174 11.24 -10.87 -1.59
CA GLN A 174 9.91 -11.37 -1.31
C GLN A 174 8.94 -10.20 -1.19
N VAL A 175 7.91 -10.21 -2.03
CA VAL A 175 6.87 -9.19 -2.04
C VAL A 175 5.69 -9.65 -1.21
N ILE A 176 5.24 -8.82 -0.26
CA ILE A 176 4.07 -9.06 0.59
C ILE A 176 3.09 -7.90 0.38
N PRO A 177 2.06 -8.05 -0.47
CA PRO A 177 1.03 -7.03 -0.62
C PRO A 177 0.12 -7.01 0.63
N VAL A 178 0.05 -5.87 1.30
CA VAL A 178 -0.77 -5.65 2.49
C VAL A 178 -1.97 -4.79 2.11
N ASN A 179 -3.14 -5.40 2.06
CA ASN A 179 -4.39 -4.69 1.82
C ASN A 179 -4.83 -3.94 3.09
N MET A 180 -5.08 -2.63 2.93
CA MET A 180 -5.47 -1.70 3.98
C MET A 180 -6.94 -1.27 3.85
N ASP A 181 -7.77 -2.00 3.10
CA ASP A 181 -9.21 -1.75 3.13
C ASP A 181 -9.79 -2.16 4.49
N PHE A 182 -10.92 -1.57 4.88
CA PHE A 182 -11.60 -1.98 6.11
C PHE A 182 -12.12 -3.40 5.96
N GLN A 183 -11.87 -4.27 6.94
CA GLN A 183 -12.18 -5.69 6.78
C GLN A 183 -13.52 -6.07 7.42
N SER A 184 -14.28 -6.96 6.76
CA SER A 184 -15.59 -7.44 7.23
C SER A 184 -15.52 -8.31 8.47
N TRP A 185 -14.36 -8.89 8.77
CA TRP A 185 -14.12 -9.72 9.96
C TRP A 185 -13.68 -8.90 11.19
N TRP A 186 -13.42 -7.60 11.04
CA TRP A 186 -13.11 -6.74 12.17
C TRP A 186 -14.30 -6.64 13.14
N PRO A 187 -14.07 -6.30 14.43
CA PRO A 187 -15.15 -6.14 15.38
C PRO A 187 -16.25 -5.21 14.88
N GLU A 188 -17.52 -5.60 15.05
CA GLU A 188 -18.68 -4.85 14.57
C GLU A 188 -18.68 -3.40 15.06
N THR A 189 -18.29 -3.18 16.32
CA THR A 189 -18.15 -1.85 16.91
C THR A 189 -17.17 -0.96 16.15
N PHE A 190 -16.12 -1.53 15.57
CA PHE A 190 -15.19 -0.81 14.71
C PHE A 190 -15.81 -0.52 13.34
N GLN A 191 -16.48 -1.50 12.74
CA GLN A 191 -17.19 -1.33 11.46
C GLN A 191 -18.23 -0.21 11.52
N GLN A 192 -19.01 -0.14 12.60
CA GLN A 192 -20.00 0.92 12.82
C GLN A 192 -19.35 2.31 12.91
N LYS A 193 -18.21 2.43 13.61
CA LYS A 193 -17.45 3.69 13.70
C LYS A 193 -16.95 4.14 12.33
N VAL A 194 -16.42 3.21 11.54
CA VAL A 194 -15.97 3.45 10.17
C VAL A 194 -17.13 3.92 9.29
N THR A 195 -18.24 3.18 9.26
CA THR A 195 -19.44 3.53 8.48
C THR A 195 -19.98 4.92 8.85
N LYS A 196 -20.05 5.24 10.14
CA LYS A 196 -20.49 6.56 10.62
C LYS A 196 -19.52 7.69 10.22
N SER A 197 -18.23 7.42 10.17
CA SER A 197 -17.23 8.39 9.71
C SER A 197 -17.35 8.65 8.21
N MET A 198 -17.58 7.60 7.43
CA MET A 198 -17.76 7.70 5.97
C MET A 198 -19.06 8.39 5.59
N SER A 199 -20.17 8.18 6.32
CA SER A 199 -21.46 8.83 6.02
C SER A 199 -21.45 10.34 6.28
N LYS A 200 -20.64 10.82 7.22
CA LYS A 200 -20.49 12.26 7.51
C LYS A 200 -19.74 13.06 6.44
N LYS A 201 -19.07 12.38 5.50
CA LYS A 201 -18.31 13.02 4.40
C LYS A 201 -19.15 13.24 3.13
N LYS A 202 -20.39 12.74 3.09
CA LYS A 202 -21.35 12.97 2.01
C LYS A 202 -22.17 14.21 2.30
#